data_AF-A0A1S1LZ42-F1
#
_entry.id   AF-A0A1S1LZ42-F1
#
_cell.length_a   1.000
_cell.length_b   1.000
_cell.length_c   1.000
_cell.angle_alpha   90.00
_cell.angle_beta   90.00
_cell.angle_gamma   90.00
#
_symmetry.space_group_name_H-M   'P 1'
#
loop_
_entity.id
_entity.type
_entity.pdbx_description
1 polymer ?
#
loop_
_entity_poly.entity_id
_entity_poly.type
_entity_poly.pdbx_seq_one_letter_code
_entity_poly.pdbx_strand_id
1 'polypeptide(L)'
;MSRTAIIIIVGVIAALAFLAVGALVKKVGIQAAVTHFLVAWAGVAVFNMGVGVFEAGYGVAEELPVLLAVFGVPAAVAGIGWLGARRLSRS
;
A
#
# COMPACT_ATOMS: atom_id res chain seq x y z
N MET A 1 -13.49 -15.38 0.80
CA MET A 1 -12.77 -14.26 1.46
C MET A 1 -13.54 -12.98 1.19
N SER A 2 -13.59 -12.04 2.14
CA SER A 2 -14.20 -10.73 1.90
C SER A 2 -13.40 -9.94 0.84
N ARG A 3 -14.07 -9.11 0.04
CA ARG A 3 -13.44 -8.24 -0.97
C ARG A 3 -12.27 -7.44 -0.40
N THR A 4 -12.45 -6.87 0.80
CA THR A 4 -11.43 -6.11 1.53
C THR A 4 -10.17 -6.92 1.80
N ALA A 5 -10.30 -8.18 2.25
CA ALA A 5 -9.15 -9.04 2.53
C ALA A 5 -8.32 -9.30 1.26
N ILE A 6 -8.98 -9.55 0.12
CA ILE A 6 -8.30 -9.76 -1.16
C ILE A 6 -7.50 -8.50 -1.55
N ILE A 7 -8.11 -7.33 -1.42
CA ILE A 7 -7.44 -6.06 -1.78
C ILE A 7 -6.24 -5.79 -0.87
N ILE A 8 -6.35 -6.06 0.42
CA ILE A 8 -5.21 -5.95 1.35
C ILE A 8 -4.09 -6.90 0.92
N ILE A 9 -4.39 -8.16 0.59
CA ILE A 9 -3.39 -9.14 0.15
C ILE A 9 -2.70 -8.66 -1.13
N VAL A 10 -3.47 -8.18 -2.12
CA VAL A 10 -2.91 -7.62 -3.36
C VAL A 10 -2.02 -6.42 -3.06
N GLY A 11 -2.42 -5.55 -2.13
CA GLY A 11 -1.61 -4.42 -1.70
C GLY A 11 -0.30 -4.83 -1.06
N VAL A 12 -0.30 -5.85 -0.20
CA VAL A 12 0.92 -6.38 0.40
C VAL A 12 1.84 -6.97 -0.67
N ILE A 13 1.30 -7.75 -1.60
CA ILE A 13 2.08 -8.31 -2.71
C ILE A 13 2.69 -7.19 -3.56
N ALA A 14 1.91 -6.16 -3.88
CA ALA A 14 2.39 -4.99 -4.60
C ALA A 14 3.49 -4.25 -3.82
N ALA A 15 3.32 -4.02 -2.51
CA ALA A 15 4.35 -3.39 -1.68
C ALA A 15 5.67 -4.16 -1.73
N LEU A 16 5.62 -5.49 -1.62
CA LEU A 16 6.80 -6.35 -1.72
C LEU A 16 7.43 -6.31 -3.11
N ALA A 17 6.63 -6.29 -4.18
CA ALA A 17 7.12 -6.16 -5.54
C ALA A 17 7.85 -4.83 -5.77
N PHE A 18 7.30 -3.71 -5.29
CA PHE A 18 7.96 -2.41 -5.37
C PHE A 18 9.26 -2.40 -4.56
N LEU A 19 9.25 -2.93 -3.33
CA LEU A 19 10.46 -3.07 -2.52
C LEU A 19 11.54 -3.90 -3.24
N ALA A 20 11.16 -5.01 -3.86
CA ALA A 20 12.07 -5.85 -4.64
C ALA A 20 12.67 -5.06 -5.83
N VAL A 21 11.86 -4.32 -6.57
CA VAL A 21 12.36 -3.44 -7.65
C VAL A 21 13.33 -2.39 -7.11
N GLY A 22 13.00 -1.74 -5.99
CA GLY A 22 13.88 -0.75 -5.36
C GLY A 22 15.20 -1.35 -4.84
N ALA A 23 15.21 -2.63 -4.45
CA ALA A 23 16.39 -3.35 -3.99
C ALA A 23 17.29 -3.77 -5.16
N LEU A 24 16.68 -4.26 -6.25
CA LEU A 24 17.39 -4.86 -7.38
C LEU A 24 17.83 -3.82 -8.41
N VAL A 25 17.08 -2.72 -8.56
CA VAL A 25 17.34 -1.68 -9.56
C VAL A 25 17.98 -0.46 -8.90
N LYS A 26 19.32 -0.38 -8.96
CA LYS A 26 20.11 0.72 -8.35
C LYS A 26 19.63 2.13 -8.69
N LYS A 27 19.18 2.34 -9.94
CA LYS A 27 18.67 3.66 -10.40
C LYS A 27 17.37 4.08 -9.70
N VAL A 28 16.56 3.11 -9.24
CA VAL A 28 15.30 3.38 -8.54
C VAL A 28 15.59 3.58 -7.06
N GLY A 29 16.19 2.58 -6.40
CA GLY A 29 16.42 2.60 -4.96
C GLY A 29 15.13 2.42 -4.12
N ILE A 30 15.29 1.93 -2.89
CA ILE A 30 14.16 1.58 -2.01
C ILE A 30 13.26 2.79 -1.71
N GLN A 31 13.84 3.97 -1.47
CA GLN A 31 13.07 5.17 -1.11
C GLN A 31 12.13 5.59 -2.24
N ALA A 32 12.62 5.62 -3.48
CA ALA A 32 11.76 5.95 -4.61
C ALA A 32 10.68 4.88 -4.77
N ALA A 33 11.03 3.60 -4.72
CA ALA A 33 10.05 2.51 -4.86
C ALA A 33 8.90 2.60 -3.84
N VAL A 34 9.22 2.85 -2.57
CA VAL A 34 8.21 3.04 -1.51
C VAL A 34 7.33 4.25 -1.79
N THR A 35 7.92 5.36 -2.25
CA THR A 35 7.15 6.57 -2.59
C THR A 35 6.17 6.32 -3.74
N HIS A 36 6.62 5.66 -4.81
CA HIS A 36 5.75 5.32 -5.95
C HIS A 36 4.63 4.37 -5.55
N PHE A 37 4.96 3.37 -4.71
CA PHE A 37 3.96 2.45 -4.17
C PHE A 37 2.90 3.19 -3.36
N LEU A 38 3.30 4.05 -2.42
CA LEU A 38 2.36 4.79 -1.56
C LEU A 38 1.41 5.67 -2.38
N VAL A 39 1.92 6.36 -3.40
CA VAL A 39 1.10 7.21 -4.28
C VAL A 39 0.11 6.36 -5.11
N ALA A 40 0.61 5.31 -5.75
CA ALA A 40 -0.24 4.44 -6.57
C ALA A 40 -1.32 3.74 -5.72
N TRP A 41 -0.95 3.23 -4.54
CA TRP A 41 -1.85 2.49 -3.68
C TRP A 41 -2.85 3.38 -2.96
N ALA A 42 -2.49 4.62 -2.61
CA ALA A 42 -3.44 5.61 -2.11
C ALA A 42 -4.59 5.84 -3.12
N GLY A 43 -4.27 5.93 -4.42
CA GLY A 43 -5.28 6.03 -5.48
C GLY A 43 -6.23 4.82 -5.51
N VAL A 44 -5.68 3.60 -5.44
CA VAL A 44 -6.48 2.36 -5.38
C VAL A 44 -7.37 2.33 -4.14
N ALA A 45 -6.85 2.74 -2.98
CA ALA A 45 -7.59 2.72 -1.72
C ALA A 45 -8.74 3.74 -1.72
N VAL A 46 -8.50 4.97 -2.20
CA VAL A 46 -9.55 6.00 -2.33
C VAL A 46 -10.62 5.56 -3.35
N PHE A 47 -10.21 4.98 -4.48
CA PHE A 47 -11.15 4.41 -5.44
C PHE A 47 -11.99 3.29 -4.82
N ASN A 48 -11.37 2.42 -4.03
CA ASN A 48 -12.05 1.32 -3.35
C ASN A 48 -13.16 1.80 -2.41
N MET A 49 -12.88 2.84 -1.62
CA MET A 49 -13.85 3.53 -0.76
C MET A 49 -14.94 4.23 -1.60
N GLY A 50 -14.55 4.88 -2.71
CA GLY A 50 -15.50 5.52 -3.62
C GLY A 50 -16.55 4.54 -4.15
N VAL A 51 -16.16 3.31 -4.49
CA VAL A 51 -17.11 2.25 -4.87
C VAL A 51 -18.08 1.93 -3.73
N GLY A 52 -17.60 1.82 -2.49
CA GLY A 52 -18.48 1.58 -1.33
C GLY A 52 -19.50 2.69 -1.13
N VAL A 53 -19.08 3.95 -1.29
CA VAL A 53 -19.95 5.11 -1.13
C VAL A 53 -20.93 5.27 -2.29
N PHE A 54 -20.44 5.30 -3.53
CA PHE A 54 -21.25 5.67 -4.69
C PHE A 54 -22.03 4.51 -5.30
N GLU A 55 -21.53 3.27 -5.22
CA GLU A 55 -22.20 2.10 -5.82
C GLU A 55 -22.96 1.28 -4.78
N ALA A 56 -22.38 1.07 -3.59
CA ALA A 56 -23.04 0.30 -2.52
C ALA A 56 -23.91 1.15 -1.58
N GLY A 57 -23.77 2.49 -1.65
CA GLY A 57 -24.59 3.43 -0.87
C GLY A 57 -24.19 3.55 0.60
N TYR A 58 -22.97 3.13 0.97
CA TYR A 58 -22.46 3.28 2.34
C TYR A 58 -22.08 4.74 2.66
N GLY A 59 -22.13 5.09 3.93
CA GLY A 59 -21.66 6.37 4.41
C GLY A 59 -20.14 6.50 4.35
N VAL A 60 -19.63 7.72 4.14
CA VAL A 60 -18.19 8.02 4.16
C VAL A 60 -17.53 7.59 5.49
N ALA A 61 -18.22 7.79 6.61
CA ALA A 61 -17.72 7.38 7.93
C ALA A 61 -17.67 5.85 8.10
N GLU A 62 -18.56 5.12 7.41
CA GLU A 62 -18.62 3.65 7.44
C GLU A 62 -17.48 3.04 6.62
N GLU A 63 -17.12 3.67 5.50
CA GLU A 63 -16.02 3.22 4.64
C GLU A 63 -14.63 3.70 5.11
N LEU A 64 -14.55 4.71 5.97
CA LEU A 64 -13.27 5.24 6.45
C LEU A 64 -12.39 4.17 7.14
N PRO A 65 -12.90 3.29 8.03
CA PRO A 65 -12.11 2.17 8.57
C PRO A 65 -11.62 1.19 7.49
N VAL A 66 -12.42 0.98 6.43
CA VAL A 66 -12.06 0.11 5.30
C VAL A 66 -10.91 0.73 4.52
N LEU A 67 -10.99 2.03 4.22
CA LEU A 67 -9.90 2.80 3.60
C LEU A 67 -8.61 2.69 4.43
N LEU A 68 -8.70 2.90 5.74
CA LEU A 68 -7.55 2.82 6.65
C LEU A 68 -6.92 1.43 6.66
N ALA A 69 -7.71 0.36 6.61
CA ALA A 69 -7.18 -1.00 6.52
C ALA A 69 -6.55 -1.30 5.16
N VAL A 70 -7.23 -0.94 4.06
CA VAL A 70 -6.80 -1.18 2.68
C VAL A 70 -5.52 -0.42 2.35
N PHE A 71 -5.37 0.81 2.83
CA PHE A 71 -4.15 1.60 2.65
C PHE A 71 -3.08 1.28 3.71
N GLY A 72 -3.48 1.29 4.99
CA GLY A 72 -2.56 1.27 6.12
C GLY A 72 -1.76 -0.03 6.23
N VAL A 73 -2.37 -1.18 5.98
CA VAL A 73 -1.66 -2.47 6.08
C VAL A 73 -0.54 -2.57 5.03
N PRO A 74 -0.80 -2.37 3.72
CA PRO A 74 0.27 -2.37 2.71
C PRO A 74 1.29 -1.24 2.90
N ALA A 75 0.85 -0.05 3.32
CA ALA A 75 1.76 1.07 3.60
C ALA A 75 2.72 0.74 4.75
N ALA A 76 2.24 0.06 5.80
CA ALA A 76 3.08 -0.39 6.91
C ALA A 76 4.15 -1.39 6.44
N VAL A 77 3.78 -2.34 5.58
CA VAL A 77 4.75 -3.30 4.98
C VAL A 77 5.84 -2.55 4.20
N ALA A 78 5.46 -1.59 3.35
CA ALA A 78 6.42 -0.77 2.60
C ALA A 78 7.34 0.04 3.53
N GLY A 79 6.79 0.66 4.58
CA GLY A 79 7.53 1.43 5.57
C GLY A 79 8.53 0.58 6.38
N ILE A 80 8.11 -0.60 6.82
CA ILE A 80 8.99 -1.55 7.53
C ILE A 80 10.15 -1.99 6.62
N GLY A 81 9.85 -2.34 5.36
CA GLY A 81 10.87 -2.71 4.37
C GLY A 81 11.90 -1.59 4.14
N TRP A 82 11.43 -0.34 4.02
CA TRP A 82 12.30 0.83 3.91
C TRP A 82 13.21 1.01 5.13
N LEU A 83 12.65 0.91 6.34
CA LEU A 83 13.41 1.03 7.58
C LEU A 83 14.47 -0.08 7.71
N GLY A 84 14.13 -1.30 7.33
CA GLY A 84 15.07 -2.44 7.30
C GLY A 84 16.24 -2.19 6.35
N ALA A 85 15.95 -1.76 5.11
CA ALA A 85 16.98 -1.45 4.13
C ALA A 85 17.93 -0.33 4.58
N ARG A 86 17.40 0.70 5.27
CA ARG A 86 18.20 1.79 5.82
C ARG A 86 19.18 1.35 6.90
N ARG A 87 18.84 0.31 7.68
CA ARG A 87 19.72 -0.21 8.74
C ARG A 87 20.91 -0.97 8.14
N LEU A 88 20.66 -1.79 7.12
CA LEU A 88 21.70 -2.58 6.44
C LEU A 88 22.73 -1.71 5.72
N SER A 89 22.32 -0.56 5.18
CA SER A 89 23.23 0.38 4.52
C SER A 89 24.20 1.11 5.46
N ARG A 90 23.99 1.05 6.79
CA ARG A 90 24.77 1.81 7.79
C ARG A 90 25.77 0.95 8.57
N SER A 91 25.82 -0.35 8.28
CA SER A 91 26.70 -1.35 8.91
C SER A 91 27.88 -1.64 7.98
#